data_AF-A0AAW3WXL4-F1
#
_entry.id   AF-A0AAW3WXL4-F1
#
_cell.length_a   1.000
_cell.length_b   1.000
_cell.length_c   1.000
_cell.angle_alpha   90.00
_cell.angle_beta   90.00
_cell.angle_gamma   90.00
#
_symmetry.space_group_name_H-M   'P 1'
#
loop_
_entity.id
_entity.type
_entity.pdbx_description
1 polymer ?
#
loop_
_entity_poly.entity_id
_entity_poly.type
_entity_poly.pdbx_seq_one_letter_code
_entity_poly.pdbx_strand_id
1 'polypeptide(L)'
;MGKAPERSFTDEAKEPVINRVFQLVDRYPSRSQAARAWGMNVSTLQNYYKRKDIAPTPRKAHLLKIAEQEGVSLEWLLTGQGKPLRHENKKSEMNDLADSQTSRLASKTNTSKVDEKILEMLSFLSLDEKEKIVEVLVRKGVEIVLYLLDDNNIKLLQLPDEERERLMALHEAKKGAFEDNQDNELSRPTHKAG
;
A
#
# COMPACT_ATOMS: atom_id res chain seq x y z
N MET A 1 -51.49 40.68 -32.56
CA MET A 1 -51.02 39.28 -32.43
C MET A 1 -49.54 39.29 -32.08
N GLY A 2 -49.12 38.47 -31.11
CA GLY A 2 -47.71 38.27 -30.78
C GLY A 2 -47.41 38.14 -29.29
N LYS A 3 -48.06 37.21 -28.57
CA LYS A 3 -47.55 36.73 -27.27
C LYS A 3 -46.28 35.92 -27.55
N ALA A 4 -45.11 36.40 -27.14
CA ALA A 4 -43.93 35.56 -27.02
C ALA A 4 -44.04 34.79 -25.70
N PRO A 5 -43.95 33.45 -25.68
CA PRO A 5 -43.88 32.71 -24.43
C PRO A 5 -42.46 32.83 -23.86
N GLU A 6 -42.38 33.20 -22.58
CA GLU A 6 -41.21 33.00 -21.73
C GLU A 6 -40.76 31.54 -21.84
N ARG A 7 -39.59 31.31 -22.43
CA ARG A 7 -38.92 30.03 -22.32
C ARG A 7 -37.92 30.13 -21.19
N SER A 8 -38.37 29.79 -19.98
CA SER A 8 -37.48 29.47 -18.86
C SER A 8 -36.82 28.13 -19.15
N PHE A 9 -35.66 28.13 -19.79
CA PHE A 9 -34.77 26.97 -19.74
C PHE A 9 -33.88 27.09 -18.51
N THR A 10 -34.41 26.69 -17.34
CA THR A 10 -33.54 26.18 -16.28
C THR A 10 -33.30 24.71 -16.57
N ASP A 11 -32.47 24.43 -17.57
CA ASP A 11 -31.86 23.11 -17.75
C ASP A 11 -30.83 22.91 -16.64
N GLU A 12 -31.30 22.74 -15.40
CA GLU A 12 -30.55 21.95 -14.41
C GLU A 12 -30.61 20.51 -14.90
N ALA A 13 -29.80 20.20 -15.92
CA ALA A 13 -29.65 18.86 -16.44
C ALA A 13 -29.21 17.96 -15.27
N LYS A 14 -30.16 17.21 -14.72
CA LYS A 14 -29.95 16.29 -13.59
C LYS A 14 -28.71 15.46 -13.89
N GLU A 15 -27.68 15.60 -13.05
CA GLU A 15 -26.45 14.82 -13.22
C GLU A 15 -26.82 13.32 -13.33
N PRO A 16 -26.28 12.58 -14.30
CA PRO A 16 -26.57 11.16 -14.43
C PRO A 16 -26.25 10.38 -13.15
N VAL A 17 -27.12 9.44 -12.79
CA VAL A 17 -26.97 8.55 -11.62
C VAL A 17 -25.58 7.90 -11.57
N ILE A 18 -25.04 7.54 -12.75
CA ILE A 18 -23.76 6.87 -12.84
C ILE A 18 -22.58 7.75 -12.40
N ASN A 19 -22.66 9.06 -12.59
CA ASN A 19 -21.59 9.98 -12.16
C ASN A 19 -21.50 10.01 -10.64
N ARG A 20 -22.65 10.00 -9.96
CA ARG A 20 -22.71 9.91 -8.49
C ARG A 20 -22.23 8.56 -7.98
N VAL A 21 -22.49 7.47 -8.71
CA VAL A 21 -21.86 6.18 -8.43
C VAL A 21 -20.33 6.25 -8.58
N PHE A 22 -19.81 6.91 -9.62
CA PHE A 22 -18.36 7.07 -9.80
C PHE A 22 -17.72 7.90 -8.67
N GLN A 23 -18.37 8.97 -8.21
CA GLN A 23 -17.92 9.74 -7.04
C GLN A 23 -17.78 8.87 -5.79
N LEU A 24 -18.63 7.85 -5.62
CA LEU A 24 -18.52 6.90 -4.51
C LEU A 24 -17.39 5.89 -4.73
N VAL A 25 -17.12 5.49 -5.98
CA VAL A 25 -15.99 4.60 -6.31
C VAL A 25 -14.64 5.25 -5.97
N ASP A 26 -14.49 6.56 -6.17
CA ASP A 26 -13.23 7.29 -5.91
C ASP A 26 -12.79 7.24 -4.44
N ARG A 27 -13.66 6.80 -3.52
CA ARG A 27 -13.34 6.56 -2.10
C ARG A 27 -12.54 5.29 -1.86
N TYR A 28 -12.47 4.40 -2.86
CA TYR A 28 -11.76 3.14 -2.78
C TYR A 28 -10.41 3.20 -3.50
N PRO A 29 -9.36 2.57 -2.96
CA PRO A 29 -8.08 2.40 -3.64
C PRO A 29 -8.17 1.80 -5.06
N SER A 30 -9.22 1.02 -5.36
CA SER A 30 -9.46 0.52 -6.71
C SER A 30 -10.95 0.26 -6.98
N ARG A 31 -11.33 0.31 -8.26
CA ARG A 31 -12.68 -0.03 -8.75
C ARG A 31 -13.08 -1.46 -8.36
N SER A 32 -12.14 -2.39 -8.43
CA SER A 32 -12.39 -3.78 -8.02
C SER A 32 -12.71 -3.91 -6.54
N GLN A 33 -12.11 -3.07 -5.70
CA GLN A 33 -12.41 -3.04 -4.27
C GLN A 33 -13.78 -2.43 -3.98
N ALA A 34 -14.17 -1.35 -4.68
CA ALA A 34 -15.52 -0.78 -4.60
C ALA A 34 -16.60 -1.82 -4.98
N ALA A 35 -16.40 -2.53 -6.10
CA ALA A 35 -17.32 -3.57 -6.54
C ALA A 35 -17.48 -4.70 -5.50
N ARG A 36 -16.37 -5.14 -4.89
CA ARG A 36 -16.39 -6.15 -3.81
C ARG A 36 -17.11 -5.64 -2.57
N ALA A 37 -16.84 -4.40 -2.14
CA ALA A 37 -17.49 -3.79 -0.99
C ALA A 37 -19.01 -3.67 -1.17
N TRP A 38 -19.46 -3.35 -2.38
CA TRP A 38 -20.89 -3.25 -2.71
C TRP A 38 -21.55 -4.59 -3.05
N GLY A 39 -20.81 -5.71 -2.99
CA GLY A 39 -21.33 -7.04 -3.30
C GLY A 39 -21.85 -7.16 -4.74
N MET A 40 -21.13 -6.57 -5.70
CA MET A 40 -21.45 -6.62 -7.14
C MET A 40 -20.25 -7.10 -7.97
N ASN A 41 -20.54 -7.65 -9.15
CA ASN A 41 -19.49 -8.19 -10.01
C ASN A 41 -18.56 -7.06 -10.51
N VAL A 42 -17.25 -7.27 -10.37
CA VAL A 42 -16.21 -6.34 -10.83
C VAL A 42 -16.36 -6.02 -12.32
N SER A 43 -16.73 -7.01 -13.15
CA SER A 43 -16.96 -6.82 -14.58
C SER A 43 -18.12 -5.87 -14.86
N THR A 44 -19.17 -5.89 -14.02
CA THR A 44 -20.32 -4.99 -14.12
C THR A 44 -19.92 -3.55 -13.86
N LEU A 45 -19.16 -3.30 -12.78
CA LEU A 45 -18.68 -1.94 -12.48
C LEU A 45 -17.72 -1.45 -13.58
N GLN A 46 -16.83 -2.31 -14.04
CA GLN A 46 -15.89 -1.97 -15.11
C GLN A 46 -16.60 -1.71 -16.45
N ASN A 47 -17.70 -2.42 -16.75
CA ASN A 47 -18.53 -2.16 -17.91
C ASN A 47 -19.21 -0.78 -17.84
N TYR A 48 -19.61 -0.34 -16.64
CA TYR A 48 -20.12 1.03 -16.48
C TYR A 48 -19.08 2.09 -16.82
N TYR A 49 -17.83 1.91 -16.40
CA TYR A 49 -16.73 2.80 -16.76
C TYR A 49 -16.39 2.79 -18.26
N LYS A 50 -16.45 1.61 -18.90
CA LYS A 50 -16.24 1.47 -20.35
C LYS A 50 -17.29 2.20 -21.18
N ARG A 51 -18.50 2.34 -20.62
CA ARG A 51 -19.67 2.96 -21.25
C ARG A 51 -20.00 4.33 -20.66
N LYS A 52 -19.02 5.03 -20.08
CA LYS A 52 -19.24 6.33 -19.40
C LYS A 52 -19.88 7.39 -20.30
N ASP A 53 -19.68 7.28 -21.60
CA ASP A 53 -20.20 8.14 -22.68
C ASP A 53 -21.73 8.05 -22.82
N ILE A 54 -22.31 6.86 -22.60
CA ILE A 54 -23.75 6.64 -22.70
C ILE A 54 -24.47 6.65 -21.34
N ALA A 55 -23.77 7.05 -20.28
CA ALA A 55 -24.27 7.17 -18.92
C ALA A 55 -25.18 5.99 -18.47
N PRO A 56 -24.66 4.75 -18.41
CA PRO A 56 -25.47 3.56 -18.16
C PRO A 56 -26.14 3.66 -16.80
N THR A 57 -27.45 3.45 -16.75
CA THR A 57 -28.20 3.45 -15.49
C THR A 57 -28.05 2.09 -14.79
N PRO A 58 -27.42 2.01 -13.60
CA PRO A 58 -27.32 0.76 -12.87
C PRO A 58 -28.70 0.24 -12.45
N ARG A 59 -28.84 -1.08 -12.32
CA ARG A 59 -30.09 -1.69 -11.84
C ARG A 59 -30.40 -1.20 -10.42
N LYS A 60 -31.69 -1.01 -10.10
CA LYS A 60 -32.15 -0.56 -8.77
C LYS A 60 -31.58 -1.40 -7.62
N ALA A 61 -31.43 -2.71 -7.82
CA ALA A 61 -30.81 -3.60 -6.84
C ALA A 61 -29.35 -3.25 -6.51
N HIS A 62 -28.56 -2.80 -7.50
CA HIS A 62 -27.20 -2.33 -7.26
C HIS A 62 -27.20 -0.97 -6.58
N LEU A 63 -28.09 -0.06 -6.98
CA LEU A 63 -28.20 1.26 -6.36
C LEU A 63 -28.59 1.18 -4.88
N LEU A 64 -29.47 0.25 -4.50
CA LEU A 64 -29.81 -0.02 -3.11
C LEU A 64 -28.61 -0.50 -2.29
N LYS A 65 -27.83 -1.46 -2.82
CA LYS A 65 -26.63 -1.96 -2.15
C LYS A 65 -25.57 -0.87 -1.98
N ILE A 66 -25.37 -0.05 -3.01
CA ILE A 66 -24.44 1.08 -2.95
C ILE A 66 -24.93 2.09 -1.91
N ALA A 67 -26.21 2.43 -1.91
CA ALA A 67 -26.81 3.36 -0.94
C ALA A 67 -26.63 2.88 0.51
N GLU A 68 -26.93 1.61 0.77
CA GLU A 68 -26.76 0.98 2.08
C GLU A 68 -25.29 0.97 2.53
N GLN A 69 -24.39 0.55 1.64
CA GLN A 69 -22.97 0.40 1.97
C GLN A 69 -22.25 1.75 2.13
N GLU A 70 -22.60 2.75 1.32
CA GLU A 70 -22.02 4.11 1.36
C GLU A 70 -22.72 5.01 2.37
N GLY A 71 -23.81 4.54 2.97
CA GLY A 71 -24.64 5.31 3.88
C GLY A 71 -25.27 6.54 3.22
N VAL A 72 -25.57 6.49 1.91
CA VAL A 72 -26.25 7.59 1.18
C VAL A 72 -27.71 7.23 0.92
N SER A 73 -28.59 8.23 0.79
CA SER A 73 -29.98 7.94 0.44
C SER A 73 -30.09 7.51 -1.03
N LEU A 74 -31.00 6.58 -1.32
CA LEU A 74 -31.31 6.18 -2.69
C LEU A 74 -31.79 7.37 -3.53
N GLU A 75 -32.51 8.31 -2.89
CA GLU A 75 -32.95 9.55 -3.52
C GLU A 75 -31.77 10.41 -3.97
N TRP A 76 -30.78 10.64 -3.11
CA TRP A 76 -29.54 11.34 -3.48
C TRP A 76 -28.81 10.63 -4.63
N LEU A 77 -28.79 9.30 -4.61
CA LEU A 77 -28.18 8.49 -5.67
C LEU A 77 -29.00 8.48 -6.98
N LEU A 78 -30.27 8.88 -6.97
CA LEU A 78 -31.11 8.96 -8.18
C LEU A 78 -31.27 10.38 -8.74
N THR A 79 -31.50 11.36 -7.88
CA THR A 79 -31.85 12.73 -8.27
C THR A 79 -30.75 13.74 -7.98
N GLY A 80 -29.76 13.39 -7.17
CA GLY A 80 -28.75 14.32 -6.66
C GLY A 80 -29.30 15.30 -5.62
N GLN A 81 -30.60 15.22 -5.31
CA GLN A 81 -31.28 16.07 -4.34
C GLN A 81 -31.25 15.39 -2.96
N GLY A 82 -31.02 16.19 -1.93
CA GLY A 82 -30.90 15.71 -0.54
C GLY A 82 -29.44 15.66 -0.05
N LYS A 83 -29.27 15.37 1.24
CA LYS A 83 -27.96 15.34 1.87
C LYS A 83 -27.27 14.02 1.50
N PRO A 84 -26.04 14.01 0.94
CA PRO A 84 -25.20 12.83 1.07
C PRO A 84 -24.98 12.65 2.57
N LEU A 85 -25.64 11.65 3.15
CA LEU A 85 -25.41 11.30 4.54
C LEU A 85 -23.94 10.94 4.64
N ARG A 86 -23.20 11.85 5.29
CA ARG A 86 -21.77 11.78 5.47
C ARG A 86 -21.53 10.70 6.51
N HIS A 87 -20.88 9.60 6.14
CA HIS A 87 -20.05 8.95 7.13
C HIS A 87 -18.84 9.85 7.35
N GLU A 88 -18.96 10.59 8.44
CA GLU A 88 -17.85 10.91 9.31
C GLU A 88 -16.86 9.76 9.30
N ASN A 89 -15.58 10.08 9.13
CA ASN A 89 -14.50 9.15 9.40
C ASN A 89 -14.83 8.48 10.73
N LYS A 90 -15.07 7.16 10.75
CA LYS A 90 -15.07 6.37 11.99
C LYS A 90 -13.63 6.29 12.52
N LYS A 91 -13.10 7.43 12.93
CA LYS A 91 -11.94 7.65 13.79
C LYS A 91 -12.30 8.90 14.59
N SER A 92 -12.27 8.78 15.93
CA SER A 92 -12.87 9.68 16.94
C SER A 92 -14.32 9.24 17.21
N GLU A 93 -14.61 8.43 18.23
CA GLU A 93 -14.33 8.68 19.64
C GLU A 93 -13.83 7.43 20.36
N MET A 94 -12.64 7.56 20.97
CA MET A 94 -12.04 6.79 22.07
C MET A 94 -10.57 6.53 21.76
N ASN A 95 -9.80 7.62 21.83
CA ASN A 95 -8.38 7.70 22.21
C ASN A 95 -7.96 9.16 22.02
N ASP A 96 -8.49 10.03 22.87
CA ASP A 96 -7.72 11.21 23.25
C ASP A 96 -6.46 10.71 23.97
N LEU A 97 -5.32 11.36 23.68
CA LEU A 97 -3.97 11.12 24.20
C LEU A 97 -3.05 10.23 23.33
N ALA A 98 -2.91 10.53 22.04
CA ALA A 98 -1.58 10.57 21.40
C ALA A 98 -1.68 11.09 19.97
N ASP A 99 -0.64 11.82 19.55
CA ASP A 99 -0.28 12.07 18.16
C ASP A 99 -0.80 13.36 17.49
N SER A 100 -0.28 14.48 17.99
CA SER A 100 -0.35 15.81 17.36
C SER A 100 0.81 16.08 16.37
N GLN A 101 1.48 15.07 15.79
CA GLN A 101 2.67 15.33 14.94
C GLN A 101 2.64 14.79 13.51
N THR A 102 1.68 13.96 13.11
CA THR A 102 1.77 13.24 11.82
C THR A 102 1.04 13.87 10.63
N SER A 103 0.28 14.97 10.78
CA SER A 103 -0.54 15.54 9.68
C SER A 103 0.13 16.60 8.79
N ARG A 104 1.45 16.82 8.90
CA ARG A 104 2.19 17.79 8.04
C ARG A 104 3.14 17.17 7.01
N LEU A 105 3.08 15.86 6.74
CA LEU A 105 3.94 15.19 5.75
C LEU A 105 3.19 14.54 4.58
N ALA A 106 2.03 15.09 4.17
CA ALA A 106 1.54 14.86 2.80
C ALA A 106 2.33 15.72 1.79
N SER A 107 3.67 15.65 1.86
CA SER A 107 4.55 16.13 0.81
C SER A 107 4.70 15.02 -0.22
N LYS A 108 4.32 15.30 -1.48
CA LYS A 108 4.70 14.58 -2.71
C LYS A 108 5.74 13.48 -2.46
N THR A 109 5.31 12.25 -2.26
CA THR A 109 6.24 11.12 -2.38
C THR A 109 6.51 10.96 -3.86
N ASN A 110 7.71 11.36 -4.29
CA ASN A 110 8.29 10.92 -5.54
C ASN A 110 8.49 9.41 -5.43
N THR A 111 7.42 8.63 -5.61
CA THR A 111 7.51 7.18 -5.68
C THR A 111 8.34 6.85 -6.91
N SER A 112 9.51 6.28 -6.68
CA SER A 112 10.37 5.85 -7.77
C SER A 112 9.67 4.72 -8.53
N LYS A 113 10.02 4.52 -9.80
CA LYS A 113 9.55 3.35 -10.58
C LYS A 113 9.85 2.02 -9.87
N VAL A 114 10.83 2.00 -8.97
CA VAL A 114 11.20 0.84 -8.16
C VAL A 114 10.16 0.60 -7.06
N ASP A 115 9.70 1.65 -6.40
CA ASP A 115 8.67 1.55 -5.35
C ASP A 115 7.35 1.02 -5.94
N GLU A 116 6.98 1.49 -7.13
CA GLU A 116 5.80 1.00 -7.85
C GLU A 116 5.92 -0.49 -8.19
N LYS A 117 7.10 -0.93 -8.66
CA LYS A 117 7.37 -2.33 -8.98
C LYS A 117 7.35 -3.23 -7.74
N ILE A 118 7.87 -2.76 -6.61
CA ILE A 118 7.82 -3.49 -5.34
C ILE A 118 6.36 -3.64 -4.88
N LEU A 119 5.57 -2.56 -4.95
CA LEU A 119 4.15 -2.60 -4.60
C LEU A 119 3.36 -3.52 -5.53
N GLU A 120 3.65 -3.51 -6.83
CA GLU A 120 3.06 -4.42 -7.80
C GLU A 120 3.41 -5.88 -7.48
N MET A 121 4.69 -6.19 -7.22
CA MET A 121 5.12 -7.54 -6.82
C MET A 121 4.41 -8.02 -5.55
N LEU A 122 4.32 -7.16 -4.53
CA LEU A 122 3.62 -7.47 -3.30
C LEU A 122 2.10 -7.60 -3.51
N SER A 123 1.53 -6.94 -4.51
CA SER A 123 0.09 -7.01 -4.79
C SER A 123 -0.37 -8.39 -5.25
N PHE A 124 0.50 -9.17 -5.92
CA PHE A 124 0.19 -10.52 -6.41
C PHE A 124 0.08 -11.56 -5.30
N LEU A 125 0.67 -11.28 -4.15
CA LEU A 125 0.65 -12.20 -3.01
C LEU A 125 -0.72 -12.20 -2.34
N SER A 126 -1.14 -13.40 -1.96
CA SER A 126 -2.29 -13.61 -1.08
C SER A 126 -2.04 -13.02 0.30
N LEU A 127 -3.10 -12.90 1.10
CA LEU A 127 -3.00 -12.35 2.45
C LEU A 127 -2.09 -13.20 3.35
N ASP A 128 -2.22 -14.53 3.26
CA ASP A 128 -1.39 -15.48 4.02
C ASP A 128 0.11 -15.39 3.64
N GLU A 129 0.41 -15.20 2.36
CA GLU A 129 1.80 -15.02 1.91
C GLU A 129 2.39 -13.69 2.39
N LYS A 130 1.59 -12.62 2.40
CA LYS A 130 2.01 -11.32 2.96
C LYS A 130 2.29 -11.42 4.44
N GLU A 131 1.43 -12.09 5.19
CA GLU A 131 1.62 -12.30 6.63
C GLU A 131 2.91 -13.09 6.91
N LYS A 132 3.19 -14.14 6.13
CA LYS A 132 4.46 -14.89 6.24
C LYS A 132 5.68 -14.05 5.95
N ILE A 133 5.64 -13.19 4.93
CA ILE A 133 6.75 -12.28 4.61
C ILE A 133 6.97 -11.29 5.76
N VAL A 134 5.90 -10.73 6.32
CA VAL A 134 5.98 -9.83 7.47
C VAL A 134 6.59 -10.55 8.66
N GLU A 135 6.17 -11.79 8.95
CA GLU A 135 6.75 -12.58 10.05
C GLU A 135 8.27 -12.77 9.88
N VAL A 136 8.71 -13.13 8.66
CA VAL A 136 10.14 -13.33 8.37
C VAL A 136 10.92 -12.02 8.49
N LEU A 137 10.38 -10.91 7.96
CA LEU A 137 10.99 -9.59 8.07
C LEU A 137 11.13 -9.16 9.53
N VAL A 138 10.10 -9.38 10.34
CA VAL A 138 10.13 -9.06 11.78
C VAL A 138 11.16 -9.93 12.49
N ARG A 139 11.15 -11.26 12.27
CA ARG A 139 12.11 -12.17 12.94
C ARG A 139 13.55 -11.82 12.60
N LYS A 140 13.85 -11.55 11.32
CA LYS A 140 15.18 -11.13 10.87
C LYS A 140 15.54 -9.71 11.31
N GLY A 141 14.58 -8.80 11.35
CA GLY A 141 14.77 -7.45 11.88
C GLY A 141 15.14 -7.48 13.36
N VAL A 142 14.41 -8.26 14.17
CA VAL A 142 14.71 -8.46 15.60
C VAL A 142 16.09 -9.06 15.81
N GLU A 143 16.46 -10.08 15.03
CA GLU A 143 17.80 -10.68 15.07
C GLU A 143 18.91 -9.64 14.85
N ILE A 144 18.75 -8.78 13.83
CA ILE A 144 19.72 -7.72 13.53
C ILE A 144 19.74 -6.67 14.63
N VAL A 145 18.59 -6.23 15.13
CA VAL A 145 18.53 -5.24 16.21
C VAL A 145 19.20 -5.78 17.47
N LEU A 146 18.96 -7.04 17.84
CA LEU A 146 19.63 -7.67 18.97
C LEU A 146 21.14 -7.79 18.76
N TYR A 147 21.58 -8.12 17.54
CA TYR A 147 23.00 -8.09 17.19
C TYR A 147 23.58 -6.68 17.35
N LEU A 148 22.90 -5.65 16.88
CA LEU A 148 23.36 -4.26 17.00
C LEU A 148 23.30 -3.73 18.45
N LEU A 149 22.52 -4.35 19.33
CA LEU A 149 22.46 -4.05 20.76
C LEU A 149 23.53 -4.79 21.57
N ASP A 150 24.28 -5.71 20.97
CA ASP A 150 25.41 -6.36 21.63
C ASP A 150 26.51 -5.33 21.93
N ASP A 151 26.98 -5.31 23.19
CA ASP A 151 27.99 -4.35 23.66
C ASP A 151 29.28 -4.38 22.83
N ASN A 152 29.68 -5.53 22.30
CA ASN A 152 30.88 -5.63 21.48
C ASN A 152 30.64 -5.03 20.09
N ASN A 153 29.47 -5.25 19.51
CA ASN A 153 29.10 -4.67 18.22
C ASN A 153 28.95 -3.15 18.31
N ILE A 154 28.37 -2.64 19.40
CA ILE A 154 28.31 -1.20 19.68
C ILE A 154 29.72 -0.63 19.79
N LYS A 155 30.61 -1.26 20.57
CA LYS A 155 32.01 -0.83 20.69
C LYS A 155 32.73 -0.84 19.35
N LEU A 156 32.51 -1.85 18.51
CA LEU A 156 33.08 -1.93 17.16
C LEU A 156 32.56 -0.83 16.23
N LEU A 157 31.27 -0.50 16.31
CA LEU A 157 30.65 0.59 15.52
C LEU A 157 31.09 1.99 15.97
N GLN A 158 31.48 2.14 17.25
CA GLN A 158 31.96 3.39 17.83
C GLN A 158 33.46 3.63 17.64
N LEU A 159 34.19 2.69 17.06
CA LEU A 159 35.62 2.87 16.80
C LEU A 159 35.87 3.99 15.79
N PRO A 160 36.96 4.76 15.95
CA PRO A 160 37.43 5.67 14.92
C PRO A 160 37.68 4.94 13.60
N ASP A 161 37.52 5.66 12.48
CA ASP A 161 37.69 5.09 11.15
C ASP A 161 39.07 4.45 10.94
N GLU A 162 40.12 5.07 11.49
CA GLU A 162 41.50 4.56 11.44
C GLU A 162 41.64 3.19 12.13
N GLU A 163 41.01 3.01 13.30
CA GLU A 163 41.08 1.76 14.07
C GLU A 163 40.22 0.68 13.41
N ARG A 164 39.08 1.06 12.83
CA ARG A 164 38.21 0.17 12.06
C ARG A 164 38.90 -0.35 10.80
N GLU A 165 39.61 0.52 10.07
CA GLU A 165 40.39 0.14 8.89
C GLU A 165 41.56 -0.78 9.25
N ARG A 166 42.25 -0.50 10.37
CA ARG A 166 43.31 -1.37 10.90
C ARG A 166 42.80 -2.76 11.29
N LEU A 167 41.64 -2.84 11.95
CA LEU A 167 41.01 -4.11 12.32
C LEU A 167 40.54 -4.91 11.09
N MET A 168 40.00 -4.23 10.07
CA MET A 168 39.65 -4.85 8.79
C MET A 168 40.88 -5.45 8.10
N ALA A 169 41.97 -4.69 8.00
CA ALA A 169 43.23 -5.16 7.42
C ALA A 169 43.82 -6.35 8.20
N LEU A 170 43.73 -6.32 9.54
CA LEU A 170 44.19 -7.43 10.38
C LEU A 170 43.33 -8.69 10.22
N HIS A 171 42.01 -8.53 10.07
CA HIS A 171 41.10 -9.64 9.79
C HIS A 171 41.37 -10.26 8.42
N GLU A 172 41.58 -9.45 7.38
CA GLU A 172 41.92 -9.93 6.04
C GLU A 172 43.28 -10.66 6.01
N ALA A 173 44.30 -10.10 6.67
CA ALA A 173 45.60 -10.74 6.78
C ALA A 173 45.52 -12.08 7.55
N LYS A 174 44.72 -12.15 8.61
CA LYS A 174 44.51 -13.39 9.38
C LYS A 174 43.70 -14.42 8.60
N LYS A 175 42.75 -13.98 7.76
CA LYS A 175 41.99 -14.86 6.88
C LYS A 175 42.88 -15.46 5.79
N GLY A 176 43.70 -14.65 5.13
CA GLY A 176 44.68 -15.12 4.15
C GLY A 176 45.70 -16.11 4.74
N ALA A 177 46.22 -15.83 5.94
CA ALA A 177 47.15 -16.75 6.62
C ALA A 177 46.52 -18.08 7.08
N PHE A 178 45.19 -18.13 7.25
CA PHE A 178 44.48 -19.36 7.62
C PHE A 178 44.15 -20.23 6.39
N GLU A 179 43.92 -19.60 5.23
CA GLU A 179 43.73 -20.29 3.95
C GLU A 179 45.07 -20.91 3.45
N ASP A 180 46.19 -20.17 3.53
CA ASP A 180 47.53 -20.68 3.16
C ASP A 180 48.02 -21.87 4.01
N ASN A 181 47.53 -22.00 5.25
CA ASN A 181 47.94 -23.07 6.16
C ASN A 181 47.16 -24.38 5.94
N GLN A 182 45.96 -24.32 5.34
CA GLN A 182 45.18 -25.52 4.98
C GLN A 182 45.74 -26.21 3.74
N ASP A 183 46.28 -25.44 2.80
CA ASP A 183 46.88 -25.99 1.57
C ASP A 183 48.23 -26.70 1.82
N ASN A 184 48.91 -26.37 2.93
CA ASN A 184 50.21 -26.94 3.27
C ASN A 184 50.13 -28.26 4.07
N GLU A 185 49.00 -28.57 4.71
CA GLU A 185 48.81 -29.84 5.44
C GLU A 185 48.44 -31.03 4.52
N LEU A 186 47.84 -30.77 3.36
CA LEU A 186 47.46 -31.80 2.39
C LEU A 186 48.61 -32.33 1.52
N SER A 187 49.80 -31.71 1.62
CA SER A 187 50.95 -32.01 0.76
C SER A 187 52.07 -32.81 1.42
N ARG A 188 51.88 -33.39 2.63
CA ARG A 188 52.87 -34.31 3.20
C ARG A 188 52.76 -35.69 2.53
N PRO A 189 53.74 -36.13 1.70
CA PRO A 189 53.72 -37.48 1.18
C PRO A 189 54.11 -38.42 2.32
N THR A 190 53.20 -39.32 2.71
CA THR A 190 53.55 -40.45 3.58
C THR A 190 54.52 -41.35 2.82
N HIS A 191 55.81 -41.19 3.12
CA HIS A 191 56.86 -42.03 2.59
C HIS A 191 56.66 -43.47 3.08
N LYS A 192 56.68 -44.42 2.13
CA LYS A 192 56.73 -45.87 2.35
C LYS A 192 57.88 -46.27 3.28
N ALA A 193 57.59 -47.20 4.19
CA ALA A 193 58.49 -48.24 4.68
C ALA A 193 57.57 -49.38 5.16
N GLY A 194 57.77 -50.66 4.90
CA GLY A 194 58.90 -51.44 4.42
C GLY A 194 58.59 -52.86 4.87
#